data_AF-A0A9D4DQB1-F1
#
_entry.id   AF-A0A9D4DQB1-F1
#
_cell.length_a   1.000
_cell.length_b   1.000
_cell.length_c   1.000
_cell.angle_alpha   90.00
_cell.angle_beta   90.00
_cell.angle_gamma   90.00
#
_symmetry.space_group_name_H-M   'P 1'
#
loop_
_entity.id
_entity.type
_entity.pdbx_description
1 polymer ?
#
loop_
_entity_poly.entity_id
_entity_poly.type
_entity_poly.pdbx_seq_one_letter_code
_entity_poly.pdbx_strand_id
1 'polypeptide(L)' 'MEDANGRHLPASLVFGKSIQFIKEHAIQSLKEAGVPYIEDHTKWVITIPAIWNDRAKGLMRKSATDVVRTVVVH' A
#
# COMPACT_ATOMS: atom_id res chain seq x y z
N MET A 1 -13.84 2.11 -10.60
CA MET A 1 -13.55 1.32 -11.82
C MET A 1 -14.66 0.30 -11.95
N GLU A 2 -15.10 0.01 -13.17
CA GLU A 2 -16.16 -0.95 -13.45
C GLU A 2 -15.52 -2.21 -14.04
N ASP A 3 -15.83 -3.39 -13.51
CA ASP A 3 -15.34 -4.66 -14.05
C ASP A 3 -16.16 -5.12 -15.27
N ALA A 4 -15.76 -6.22 -15.90
CA ALA A 4 -16.49 -6.80 -17.03
C ALA A 4 -17.94 -7.23 -16.70
N ASN A 5 -18.30 -7.25 -15.42
CA ASN A 5 -19.61 -7.63 -14.90
C ASN A 5 -20.42 -6.42 -14.39
N GLY A 6 -19.99 -5.19 -14.67
CA GLY A 6 -20.68 -3.96 -14.24
C GLY A 6 -20.50 -3.61 -12.75
N ARG A 7 -19.58 -4.27 -12.04
CA ARG A 7 -19.37 -4.04 -10.61
C ARG A 7 -18.39 -2.90 -10.41
N HIS A 8 -18.78 -1.95 -9.57
CA HIS A 8 -17.90 -0.85 -9.19
C HIS A 8 -17.00 -1.22 -8.02
N LEU A 9 -15.70 -1.07 -8.22
CA LEU A 9 -14.70 -1.16 -7.17
C LEU A 9 -14.06 0.23 -6.92
N PRO A 10 -14.02 0.70 -5.66
CA PRO A 10 -13.30 1.92 -5.32
C PRO A 10 -11.81 1.77 -5.62
N ALA A 11 -11.21 2.76 -6.29
CA ALA A 11 -9.78 2.74 -6.58
C ALA A 11 -8.95 2.65 -5.29
N SER A 12 -9.41 3.26 -4.19
CA SER A 12 -8.72 3.19 -2.90
C SER A 12 -8.57 1.76 -2.38
N LEU A 13 -9.57 0.91 -2.63
CA LEU A 13 -9.56 -0.49 -2.22
C LEU A 13 -8.58 -1.29 -3.07
N VAL A 14 -8.52 -1.03 -4.38
CA VAL A 14 -7.54 -1.64 -5.28
C VAL A 14 -6.12 -1.31 -4.81
N PHE A 15 -5.82 -0.02 -4.63
CA PHE A 15 -4.51 0.41 -4.15
C PHE A 15 -4.17 -0.16 -2.77
N GLY A 16 -5.15 -0.20 -1.86
CA GLY A 16 -4.96 -0.82 -0.55
C GLY A 16 -4.60 -2.31 -0.67
N LYS A 17 -5.31 -3.06 -1.51
CA LYS A 17 -5.01 -4.48 -1.76
C LYS A 17 -3.65 -4.69 -2.41
N SER A 18 -3.24 -3.83 -3.34
CA SER A 18 -1.90 -3.89 -3.91
C SER A 18 -0.82 -3.63 -2.86
N ILE A 19 -0.98 -2.62 -2.01
CA ILE A 19 -0.03 -2.30 -0.93
C ILE A 19 0.06 -3.46 0.07
N GLN A 20 -1.08 -4.03 0.44
CA GLN A 20 -1.15 -5.19 1.34
C GLN A 20 -0.34 -6.36 0.78
N PHE A 21 -0.60 -6.71 -0.48
CA PHE A 21 0.09 -7.80 -1.16
C PHE A 21 1.61 -7.58 -1.20
N ILE A 22 2.06 -6.37 -1.55
CA ILE A 22 3.49 -6.04 -1.61
C ILE A 22 4.14 -6.19 -0.23
N LYS A 23 3.48 -5.70 0.84
CA LYS A 23 3.95 -5.86 2.23
C LYS A 23 4.08 -7.34 2.60
N GLU A 24 3.03 -8.11 2.38
CA GLU A 24 2.98 -9.54 2.73
C GLU A 24 4.05 -10.33 1.98
N HIS A 25 4.22 -10.03 0.69
CA HIS A 25 5.27 -10.64 -0.14
C HIS A 25 6.66 -10.31 0.38
N ALA A 26 6.95 -9.03 0.70
CA ALA A 26 8.23 -8.63 1.25
C ALA A 26 8.54 -9.31 2.60
N ILE A 27 7.55 -9.42 3.50
CA ILE A 27 7.69 -10.15 4.78
C ILE A 27 7.99 -11.63 4.52
N GLN A 28 7.31 -12.24 3.55
CA GLN A 28 7.54 -13.63 3.18
C GLN A 28 8.97 -13.83 2.65
N SER A 29 9.46 -12.95 1.78
CA SER A 29 10.84 -13.00 1.29
C SER A 29 11.88 -12.84 2.40
N LEU A 30 11.62 -11.99 3.40
CA LEU A 30 12.50 -11.86 4.58
C LEU A 30 12.56 -13.16 5.39
N LYS A 31 11.41 -13.80 5.61
CA LYS A 31 11.33 -15.10 6.30
C LYS A 31 12.11 -16.18 5.56
N GLU A 32 11.96 -16.25 4.24
CA GLU A 32 12.68 -17.21 3.38
C GLU A 32 14.20 -16.97 3.40
N ALA A 33 14.62 -15.70 3.50
CA ALA A 33 16.03 -15.33 3.66
C ALA A 33 16.57 -15.52 5.09
N GLY A 34 15.74 -15.96 6.05
CA GLY A 34 16.13 -16.10 7.46
C GLY A 34 16.35 -14.77 8.18
N VAL A 35 15.85 -13.66 7.64
CA VAL A 35 15.97 -12.33 8.23
C VAL A 35 14.85 -12.15 9.25
N PRO A 36 15.17 -11.85 10.53
CA PRO A 36 14.16 -11.58 11.55
C PRO A 36 13.29 -10.38 11.15
N TYR A 37 11.97 -10.56 11.24
CA TYR A 37 10.99 -9.51 11.01
C TYR A 37 10.18 -9.26 12.29
N ILE A 38 10.15 -8.00 12.74
CA ILE A 38 9.31 -7.56 13.87
C ILE A 38 8.44 -6.41 13.37
N GLU A 39 7.13 -6.65 13.34
CA GLU A 39 6.13 -5.72 12.82
C GLU A 39 6.24 -4.34 13.48
N ASP A 40 6.31 -4.29 14.81
CA ASP A 40 6.32 -3.06 15.59
C ASP A 40 7.58 -2.20 15.41
N HIS A 41 8.66 -2.79 14.88
CA HIS A 41 9.91 -2.08 14.58
C HIS A 41 10.06 -1.76 13.08
N THR A 42 9.07 -2.11 12.26
CA THR A 42 9.14 -1.93 10.81
C THR A 42 8.34 -0.71 10.37
N LYS A 43 8.97 0.19 9.63
CA LYS A 43 8.32 1.31 8.96
C LYS A 43 8.24 1.04 7.46
N TRP A 44 7.04 1.12 6.91
CA TRP A 44 6.80 1.02 5.47
C TRP A 44 6.80 2.41 4.85
N VAL A 45 7.51 2.60 3.75
CA VAL A 45 7.55 3.87 3.00
C VAL A 45 7.09 3.58 1.58
N ILE A 46 6.13 4.38 1.11
CA ILE A 46 5.63 4.33 -0.27
C ILE A 46 5.99 5.64 -0.93
N THR A 47 6.74 5.57 -2.03
CA THR A 47 7.05 6.73 -2.85
C THR A 47 5.93 6.96 -3.87
N ILE A 48 5.60 8.23 -4.09
CA ILE A 48 4.65 8.64 -5.13
C ILE A 48 5.29 9.72 -5.99
N PRO A 49 4.95 9.83 -7.29
CA PRO A 49 5.52 10.86 -8.14
C PRO A 49 5.09 12.27 -7.71
N ALA A 50 6.03 13.23 -7.71
CA ALA A 50 5.75 14.62 -7.35
C ALA A 50 4.72 15.31 -8.25
N ILE A 51 4.60 14.88 -9.52
CA ILE A 51 3.66 15.38 -10.53
C ILE A 51 2.19 15.03 -10.24
N TRP A 52 1.92 14.21 -9.22
CA TRP A 52 0.54 13.87 -8.84
C TRP A 52 -0.14 15.07 -8.19
N ASN A 53 -1.41 15.27 -8.54
CA ASN A 53 -2.24 16.28 -7.88
C ASN A 53 -2.58 15.87 -6.44
N ASP A 54 -3.00 16.84 -5.62
CA ASP A 54 -3.27 16.62 -4.19
C ASP A 54 -4.35 15.57 -3.94
N ARG A 55 -5.33 15.46 -4.84
CA ARG A 55 -6.37 14.42 -4.78
C ARG A 55 -5.77 13.02 -4.90
N ALA A 56 -4.87 12.81 -5.86
CA ALA A 56 -4.22 11.53 -6.07
C ALA A 56 -3.26 11.18 -4.90
N LYS A 57 -2.53 12.18 -4.38
CA LYS A 57 -1.72 12.04 -3.15
C LYS A 57 -2.58 11.65 -1.95
N GLY A 58 -3.73 12.32 -1.76
CA GLY A 58 -4.69 12.03 -0.70
C GLY A 58 -5.30 10.63 -0.82
N LEU A 59 -5.62 10.20 -2.04
CA LEU A 59 -6.14 8.85 -2.31
C LEU A 59 -5.13 7.77 -1.90
N MET A 60 -3.86 7.92 -2.31
CA MET A 60 -2.80 6.98 -1.94
C MET A 60 -2.55 6.94 -0.44
N ARG A 61 -2.56 8.11 0.22
CA ARG A 61 -2.40 8.19 1.67
C ARG A 61 -3.52 7.45 2.39
N LYS A 62 -4.77 7.62 1.95
CA LYS A 62 -5.91 6.89 2.50
C LYS A 62 -5.76 5.38 2.31
N SER A 63 -5.49 4.94 1.08
CA SER A 63 -5.27 3.53 0.76
C SER A 63 -4.15 2.88 1.58
N ALA A 64 -3.06 3.60 1.82
CA ALA A 64 -1.96 3.11 2.65
C ALA A 64 -2.36 3.05 4.13
N THR A 65 -2.99 4.10 4.66
CA THR A 65 -3.39 4.18 6.09
C THR A 65 -4.36 3.06 6.48
N ASP A 66 -5.26 2.69 5.56
CA ASP A 66 -6.24 1.61 5.77
C ASP A 66 -5.57 0.21 5.86
N VAL A 67 -4.30 0.08 5.45
CA VAL A 67 -3.58 -1.20 5.32
C VAL A 67 -2.38 -1.30 6.27
N VAL A 68 -1.72 -0.17 6.51
CA VAL A 68 -0.47 -0.07 7.27
C VAL A 68 -0.48 1.23 8.07
N ARG A 69 -0.05 1.18 9.33
CA ARG A 69 0.23 2.39 10.13
C ARG A 69 1.48 3.10 9.59
N THR A 70 1.40 3.64 8.37
CA THR A 70 2.52 4.15 7.57
C THR A 70 2.73 5.65 7.71
N VAL A 71 3.99 6.08 7.63
CA VAL A 71 4.40 7.47 7.43
C VAL A 71 4.63 7.69 5.93
N VAL A 72 3.80 8.52 5.29
CA VAL A 72 4.02 8.97 3.90
C VAL A 72 4.95 10.19 3.93
N VAL A 73 6.11 10.09 3.30
CA VAL A 73 7.08 11.20 3.16
C VAL A 73 6.83 11.92 1.84
N HIS A 74 6.86 13.25 1.89
CA HIS A 74 6.52 14.17 0.78
C HIS A 74 7.57 14.20 -0.32
#